data_AF-A0A423S6Z2-F1
#
_entry.id   AF-A0A423S6Z2-F1
#
_cell.length_a   1.000
_cell.length_b   1.000
_cell.length_c   1.000
_cell.angle_alpha   90.00
_cell.angle_beta   90.00
_cell.angle_gamma   90.00
#
_symmetry.space_group_name_H-M   'P 1'
#
loop_
_entity.id
_entity.type
_entity.pdbx_description
1 polymer ?
#
loop_
_entity_poly.entity_id
_entity_poly.type
_entity_poly.pdbx_seq_one_letter_code
_entity_poly.pdbx_strand_id
1 'polypeptide(L)'
;MKISEPGITALATAKSLLLDPWGLSEADMARALGEIFTRKVDYADLYFQYTRSEGWSLEEGIVKTGSYSIGQGVGVRAISGEKTAFAYSDTLSADALLSSARAVRSIGAKGSGKQKIVAGPKDFDHTLYPFVDPVTTLSAPEKVALLERVEAMARAVDPAIIQVMAGLGAEYDVIMVAGSDGRLAADVRPLVRLSLTVIAERNGRREMGHAGGGGRAGLEYFTDDILRSYAQRAVHEALTNLEAVAAPAGEMTVVLGSGWPGILLHEAVGHGLEGDFNRKGSSIFSGRVGERVAAKGVTVVDDGTLADRRGSLNIDDEGNPTQRNVLIEDGILKGYMQDTMNARLMKTAVTGNGRRESFAHLPMPRMTNTYMLGGKTPAQEIIASVKKGLYAVNFGGGQVDITSGKFVFSASEAYLIENGRVTRPVKGATLIGNGPDAMNRVGLVGDDMQLDSGVGTCGKEGQSVPVGVGMPTIRIDGLTVGGTA
;
A
#
# COMPACT_ATOMS: atom_id res chain seq x y z
N MET A 1 27.93 21.94 9.52
CA MET A 1 27.96 20.54 9.04
C MET A 1 26.98 20.48 7.88
N LYS A 2 27.44 20.34 6.63
CA LYS A 2 26.51 20.28 5.48
C LYS A 2 25.68 19.01 5.67
N ILE A 3 24.37 19.18 5.89
CA ILE A 3 23.39 18.09 5.89
C ILE A 3 23.60 17.38 4.56
N SER A 4 24.07 16.13 4.58
CA SER A 4 24.20 15.33 3.38
C SER A 4 22.83 15.26 2.72
N GLU A 5 22.71 15.71 1.48
CA GLU A 5 21.46 15.62 0.73
C GLU A 5 21.00 14.15 0.72
N PRO A 6 19.75 13.84 1.14
CA PRO A 6 19.27 12.47 1.28
C PRO A 6 19.49 11.62 0.02
N GLY A 7 19.28 12.21 -1.17
CA GLY A 7 19.55 11.55 -2.45
C GLY A 7 21.00 11.11 -2.64
N ILE A 8 21.99 11.90 -2.19
CA ILE A 8 23.42 11.53 -2.27
C ILE A 8 23.70 10.32 -1.39
N THR A 9 23.13 10.30 -0.18
CA THR A 9 23.32 9.20 0.78
C THR A 9 22.69 7.91 0.25
N ALA A 10 21.46 7.98 -0.26
CA ALA A 10 20.79 6.84 -0.87
C ALA A 10 21.56 6.30 -2.08
N LEU A 11 22.06 7.17 -2.96
CA LEU A 11 22.89 6.79 -4.10
C LEU A 11 24.20 6.12 -3.67
N ALA A 12 24.87 6.62 -2.64
CA ALA A 12 26.09 6.00 -2.12
C ALA A 12 25.82 4.57 -1.61
N THR A 13 24.76 4.40 -0.81
CA THR A 13 24.33 3.08 -0.33
C THR A 13 23.99 2.15 -1.49
N ALA A 14 23.19 2.61 -2.45
CA ALA A 14 22.80 1.83 -3.61
C ALA A 14 24.01 1.41 -4.46
N LYS A 15 24.96 2.31 -4.73
CA LYS A 15 26.21 1.98 -5.46
C LYS A 15 27.01 0.90 -4.75
N SER A 16 27.15 0.99 -3.42
CA SER A 16 27.92 0.02 -2.63
C SER A 16 27.33 -1.40 -2.62
N LEU A 17 26.02 -1.54 -2.88
CA LEU A 17 25.33 -2.84 -2.90
C LEU A 17 25.08 -3.36 -4.32
N LEU A 18 24.78 -2.46 -5.25
CA LEU A 18 24.26 -2.80 -6.59
C LEU A 18 25.31 -2.67 -7.70
N LEU A 19 26.37 -1.89 -7.49
CA LEU A 19 27.39 -1.65 -8.51
C LEU A 19 28.76 -2.20 -8.11
N ASP A 20 29.31 -1.70 -7.01
CA ASP A 20 30.71 -1.95 -6.61
C ASP A 20 31.04 -3.45 -6.47
N PRO A 21 30.19 -4.30 -5.83
CA PRO A 21 30.47 -5.73 -5.70
C PRO A 21 30.49 -6.48 -7.03
N TRP A 22 29.87 -5.90 -8.05
CA TRP A 22 29.69 -6.49 -9.38
C TRP A 22 30.62 -5.88 -10.43
N GLY A 23 31.51 -4.96 -10.02
CA GLY A 23 32.40 -4.23 -10.92
C GLY A 23 31.65 -3.39 -11.96
N LEU A 24 30.39 -3.03 -11.68
CA LEU A 24 29.57 -2.21 -12.57
C LEU A 24 29.85 -0.72 -12.35
N SER A 25 29.64 0.06 -13.41
CA SER A 25 29.80 1.51 -13.38
C SER A 25 28.65 2.22 -14.09
N GLU A 26 28.56 3.54 -13.91
CA GLU A 26 27.64 4.37 -14.68
C GLU A 26 27.90 4.29 -16.20
N ALA A 27 29.14 3.97 -16.61
CA ALA A 27 29.46 3.76 -18.01
C ALA A 27 28.80 2.51 -18.59
N ASP A 28 28.61 1.46 -17.78
CA ASP A 28 27.90 0.24 -18.21
C ASP A 28 26.40 0.50 -18.35
N MET A 29 25.81 1.30 -17.45
CA MET A 29 24.43 1.77 -17.57
C MET A 29 24.24 2.61 -18.84
N ALA A 30 25.13 3.57 -19.09
CA ALA A 30 25.11 4.40 -20.29
C ALA A 30 25.25 3.55 -21.57
N ARG A 31 26.12 2.53 -21.56
CA ARG A 31 26.30 1.59 -22.68
C ARG A 31 25.02 0.79 -22.96
N ALA A 32 24.38 0.26 -21.92
CA ALA A 32 23.12 -0.48 -22.05
C ALA A 32 21.97 0.40 -22.58
N LEU A 33 21.81 1.61 -22.04
CA LEU A 33 20.83 2.58 -22.56
C LEU A 33 21.13 2.95 -24.01
N GLY A 34 22.40 3.22 -24.35
CA GLY A 34 22.83 3.50 -25.72
C GLY A 34 22.49 2.37 -26.70
N GLU A 35 22.67 1.12 -26.29
CA GLU A 35 22.30 -0.06 -27.07
C GLU A 35 20.80 -0.11 -27.37
N ILE A 36 19.93 0.31 -26.44
CA ILE A 36 18.48 0.38 -26.66
C ILE A 36 18.14 1.44 -27.73
N PHE A 37 18.77 2.61 -27.66
CA PHE A 37 18.52 3.72 -28.59
C PHE A 37 19.15 3.54 -29.99
N THR A 38 19.83 2.43 -30.25
CA THR A 38 20.10 1.96 -31.64
C THR A 38 18.81 1.69 -32.42
N ARG A 39 17.65 1.64 -31.74
CA ARG A 39 16.31 1.58 -32.31
C ARG A 39 15.49 2.81 -31.92
N LYS A 40 14.40 3.06 -32.64
CA LYS A 40 13.45 4.14 -32.32
C LYS A 40 12.61 3.74 -31.11
N VAL A 41 13.08 4.17 -29.93
CA VAL A 41 12.44 3.99 -28.62
C VAL A 41 12.18 5.38 -28.04
N ASP A 42 11.05 5.57 -27.35
CA ASP A 42 10.68 6.86 -26.76
C ASP A 42 11.29 7.06 -25.37
N TYR A 43 11.44 5.97 -24.61
CA TYR A 43 12.01 5.97 -23.26
C TYR A 43 12.57 4.59 -22.92
N ALA A 44 13.66 4.55 -22.17
CA ALA A 44 14.18 3.34 -21.54
C ALA A 44 14.66 3.62 -20.12
N ASP A 45 14.64 2.59 -19.27
CA ASP A 45 15.26 2.63 -17.95
C ASP A 45 15.92 1.30 -17.56
N LEU A 46 16.81 1.42 -16.59
CA LEU A 46 17.42 0.33 -15.83
C LEU A 46 16.99 0.50 -14.37
N TYR A 47 16.37 -0.51 -13.79
CA TYR A 47 15.93 -0.55 -12.39
C TYR A 47 16.72 -1.63 -11.67
N PHE A 48 17.60 -1.25 -10.75
CA PHE A 48 18.40 -2.13 -9.93
C PHE A 48 17.75 -2.27 -8.55
N GLN A 49 17.82 -3.45 -7.97
CA GLN A 49 17.26 -3.72 -6.65
C GLN A 49 18.12 -4.73 -5.89
N TYR A 50 18.23 -4.50 -4.58
CA TYR A 50 18.75 -5.43 -3.60
C TYR A 50 17.75 -5.47 -2.45
N THR A 51 17.30 -6.67 -2.09
CA THR A 51 16.44 -6.89 -0.94
C THR A 51 17.09 -7.85 0.03
N ARG A 52 16.92 -7.56 1.31
CA ARG A 52 17.20 -8.47 2.42
C ARG A 52 15.97 -8.51 3.30
N SER A 53 15.38 -9.69 3.46
CA SER A 53 14.18 -9.86 4.27
C SER A 53 14.33 -11.00 5.26
N GLU A 54 13.64 -10.87 6.38
CA GLU A 54 13.60 -11.84 7.46
C GLU A 54 12.17 -11.97 7.98
N GLY A 55 11.77 -13.19 8.32
CA GLY A 55 10.46 -13.49 8.89
C GLY A 55 10.56 -14.45 10.07
N TRP A 56 9.79 -14.19 11.11
CA TRP A 56 9.70 -15.04 12.30
C TRP A 56 8.25 -15.35 12.60
N SER A 57 7.95 -16.59 12.98
CA SER A 57 6.61 -16.98 13.43
C SER A 57 6.63 -17.64 14.79
N LEU A 58 5.72 -17.20 15.66
CA LEU A 58 5.42 -17.78 16.95
C LEU A 58 4.06 -18.44 16.91
N GLU A 59 3.99 -19.66 17.43
CA GLU A 59 2.76 -20.41 17.63
C GLU A 59 3.00 -21.46 18.74
N GLU A 60 1.99 -21.76 19.56
CA GLU A 60 2.08 -22.75 20.66
C GLU A 60 3.16 -22.42 21.70
N GLY A 61 3.37 -21.14 22.02
CA GLY A 61 4.31 -20.74 23.07
C GLY A 61 5.78 -20.69 22.65
N ILE A 62 6.09 -20.98 21.37
CA ILE A 62 7.46 -21.04 20.86
C ILE A 62 7.56 -20.41 19.47
N VAL A 63 8.74 -19.89 19.15
CA VAL A 63 9.06 -19.46 17.78
C VAL A 63 9.36 -20.69 16.94
N LYS A 64 8.46 -21.01 15.99
CA LYS A 64 8.51 -22.23 15.18
C LYS A 64 9.38 -22.08 13.93
N THR A 65 9.37 -20.91 13.31
CA THR A 65 10.11 -20.67 12.07
C THR A 65 10.84 -19.34 12.08
N GLY A 66 12.02 -19.34 11.47
CA GLY A 66 12.75 -18.17 11.03
C GLY A 66 13.10 -18.35 9.55
N SER A 67 12.92 -17.31 8.75
CA SER A 67 13.32 -17.27 7.35
C SER A 67 14.22 -16.06 7.12
N TYR A 68 15.17 -16.22 6.20
CA TYR A 68 16.04 -15.15 5.74
C TYR A 68 16.20 -15.28 4.24
N SER A 69 16.07 -14.18 3.51
CA SER A 69 16.11 -14.16 2.05
C SER A 69 16.88 -12.94 1.57
N ILE A 70 17.70 -13.14 0.54
CA ILE A 70 18.36 -12.07 -0.20
C ILE A 70 17.90 -12.17 -1.64
N GLY A 71 17.39 -11.07 -2.17
CA GLY A 71 17.09 -10.90 -3.59
C GLY A 71 17.96 -9.80 -4.17
N GLN A 72 18.32 -9.92 -5.44
CA GLN A 72 18.93 -8.82 -6.17
C GLN A 72 18.73 -9.01 -7.67
N GLY A 73 18.82 -7.92 -8.41
CA GLY A 73 18.79 -7.99 -9.87
C GLY A 73 18.57 -6.65 -10.53
N VAL A 74 18.38 -6.71 -11.85
CA VAL A 74 18.10 -5.56 -12.70
C VAL A 74 16.94 -5.86 -13.65
N GLY A 75 16.00 -4.92 -13.72
CA GLY A 75 14.96 -4.86 -14.75
C GLY A 75 15.31 -3.80 -15.79
N VAL A 76 15.15 -4.14 -17.06
CA VAL A 76 15.43 -3.25 -18.20
C VAL A 76 14.15 -3.08 -19.00
N ARG A 77 13.76 -1.82 -19.22
CA ARG A 77 12.51 -1.49 -19.93
C ARG A 77 12.78 -0.60 -21.13
N ALA A 78 12.09 -0.86 -22.23
CA ALA A 78 12.04 0.02 -23.40
C ALA A 78 10.58 0.28 -23.80
N ILE A 79 10.24 1.54 -24.06
CA ILE A 79 8.89 2.00 -24.35
C ILE A 79 8.83 2.66 -25.73
N SER A 80 7.87 2.27 -26.56
CA SER A 80 7.57 2.89 -27.86
C SER A 80 6.06 3.05 -28.02
N GLY A 81 5.57 4.29 -27.95
CA GLY A 81 4.15 4.63 -27.92
C GLY A 81 3.47 4.00 -26.71
N GLU A 82 2.53 3.10 -26.98
CA GLU A 82 1.79 2.33 -25.97
C GLU A 82 2.42 0.96 -25.67
N LYS A 83 3.53 0.62 -26.31
CA LYS A 83 4.17 -0.68 -26.17
C LYS A 83 5.33 -0.61 -25.21
N THR A 84 5.47 -1.65 -24.41
CA THR A 84 6.58 -1.82 -23.48
C THR A 84 7.20 -3.18 -23.73
N ALA A 85 8.52 -3.22 -23.92
CA ALA A 85 9.31 -4.44 -23.83
C ALA A 85 10.11 -4.44 -22.52
N PHE A 86 10.22 -5.62 -21.93
CA PHE A 86 10.82 -5.80 -20.63
C PHE A 86 11.63 -7.09 -20.60
N ALA A 87 12.80 -7.00 -19.99
CA ALA A 87 13.67 -8.12 -19.68
C ALA A 87 14.30 -7.85 -18.30
N TYR A 88 14.62 -8.89 -17.56
CA TYR A 88 15.26 -8.77 -16.27
C TYR A 88 16.29 -9.87 -16.05
N SER A 89 17.17 -9.67 -15.09
CA SER A 89 18.12 -10.67 -14.62
C SER A 89 18.30 -10.57 -13.11
N ASP A 90 18.38 -11.72 -12.44
CA ASP A 90 18.79 -11.86 -11.03
C ASP A 90 20.33 -11.77 -10.86
N THR A 91 21.06 -11.65 -11.96
CA THR A 91 22.51 -11.48 -11.99
C THR A 91 22.87 -10.05 -12.38
N LEU A 92 23.67 -9.41 -11.55
CA LEU A 92 24.22 -8.08 -11.83
C LEU A 92 25.57 -8.21 -12.53
N SER A 93 25.61 -7.92 -13.83
CA SER A 93 26.83 -7.89 -14.63
C SER A 93 26.65 -7.04 -15.89
N ALA A 94 27.76 -6.58 -16.47
CA ALA A 94 27.73 -5.78 -17.71
C ALA A 94 27.09 -6.57 -18.87
N ASP A 95 27.33 -7.88 -18.92
CA ASP A 95 26.75 -8.78 -19.92
C ASP A 95 25.24 -8.94 -19.74
N ALA A 96 24.76 -9.08 -18.50
CA ALA A 96 23.33 -9.18 -18.19
C ALA A 96 22.58 -7.90 -18.59
N LEU A 97 23.17 -6.73 -18.29
CA LEU A 97 22.63 -5.42 -18.71
C LEU A 97 22.54 -5.32 -20.23
N LEU A 98 23.63 -5.65 -20.94
CA LEU A 98 23.69 -5.52 -22.39
C LEU A 98 22.79 -6.55 -23.10
N SER A 99 22.69 -7.77 -22.58
CA SER A 99 21.78 -8.81 -23.07
C SER A 99 20.32 -8.38 -22.93
N SER A 100 19.94 -7.88 -21.75
CA SER A 100 18.59 -7.36 -21.49
C SER A 100 18.27 -6.16 -22.39
N ALA A 101 19.21 -5.22 -22.56
CA ALA A 101 19.09 -4.10 -23.48
C ALA A 101 18.84 -4.55 -24.93
N ARG A 102 19.60 -5.55 -25.40
CA ARG A 102 19.42 -6.15 -26.74
C ARG A 102 18.07 -6.82 -26.92
N ALA A 103 17.54 -7.45 -25.87
CA ALA A 103 16.22 -8.08 -25.92
C ALA A 103 15.12 -7.01 -26.07
N VAL A 104 15.12 -5.99 -25.23
CA VAL A 104 14.03 -5.01 -25.19
C VAL A 104 14.04 -4.02 -26.36
N ARG A 105 15.21 -3.71 -26.95
CA ARG A 105 15.28 -2.75 -28.07
C ARG A 105 14.48 -3.17 -29.30
N SER A 106 14.18 -4.46 -29.42
CA SER A 106 13.41 -5.04 -30.52
C SER A 106 12.00 -4.44 -30.68
N ILE A 107 11.47 -3.81 -29.62
CA ILE A 107 10.20 -3.09 -29.66
C ILE A 107 10.23 -1.86 -30.57
N GLY A 108 11.41 -1.26 -30.74
CA GLY A 108 11.62 -0.06 -31.54
C GLY A 108 11.81 -0.37 -33.02
N ALA A 109 11.27 0.50 -33.87
CA ALA A 109 11.48 0.43 -35.32
C ALA A 109 12.98 0.59 -35.68
N LYS A 110 13.38 0.09 -36.87
CA LYS A 110 14.74 0.27 -37.38
C LYS A 110 15.11 1.76 -37.50
N GLY A 111 16.38 2.06 -37.22
CA GLY A 111 16.95 3.41 -37.21
C GLY A 111 17.18 3.93 -35.79
N SER A 112 18.10 4.88 -35.64
CA SER A 112 18.44 5.45 -34.32
C SER A 112 17.30 6.31 -33.77
N GLY A 113 16.95 6.07 -32.51
CA GLY A 113 16.10 6.97 -31.73
C GLY A 113 16.85 8.25 -31.37
N LYS A 114 16.13 9.30 -30.97
CA LYS A 114 16.74 10.48 -30.35
C LYS A 114 16.60 10.33 -28.85
N GLN A 115 17.71 10.34 -28.13
CA GLN A 115 17.70 10.47 -26.67
C GLN A 115 17.40 11.93 -26.34
N LYS A 116 16.26 12.20 -25.72
CA LYS A 116 15.95 13.52 -25.19
C LYS A 116 16.31 13.51 -23.71
N ILE A 117 17.47 14.06 -23.38
CA ILE A 117 17.84 14.34 -21.99
C ILE A 117 16.93 15.49 -21.55
N VAL A 118 16.04 15.21 -20.62
CA VAL A 118 15.32 16.24 -19.89
C VAL A 118 16.27 16.66 -18.76
N ALA A 119 16.29 17.94 -18.36
CA ALA A 119 17.13 18.36 -17.25
C ALA A 119 16.97 17.37 -16.08
N GLY A 120 18.11 17.01 -15.45
CA GLY A 120 18.25 15.90 -14.50
C GLY A 120 17.22 15.93 -13.36
N PRO A 121 17.11 14.84 -12.58
CA PRO A 121 16.08 14.71 -11.59
C PRO A 121 16.07 15.93 -10.67
N LYS A 122 14.87 16.38 -10.31
CA LYS A 122 14.74 17.24 -9.13
C LYS A 122 15.15 16.35 -7.95
N ASP A 123 16.27 16.68 -7.31
CA ASP A 123 16.61 16.10 -6.03
C ASP A 123 15.39 16.21 -5.11
N PHE A 124 15.08 15.12 -4.41
CA PHE A 124 14.12 15.20 -3.31
C PHE A 124 14.86 15.73 -2.09
N ASP A 125 14.25 16.73 -1.45
CA ASP A 125 14.80 17.44 -0.29
C ASP A 125 14.33 16.84 1.05
N HIS A 126 13.56 15.75 1.00
CA HIS A 126 12.96 15.13 2.17
C HIS A 126 13.57 13.77 2.51
N THR A 127 13.35 13.31 3.73
CA THR A 127 13.66 11.95 4.18
C THR A 127 12.45 11.46 4.94
N LEU A 128 11.62 10.64 4.29
CA LEU A 128 10.38 10.15 4.89
C LEU A 128 10.61 9.06 5.94
N TYR A 129 11.77 8.42 5.94
CA TYR A 129 12.11 7.32 6.83
C TYR A 129 13.64 7.16 6.91
N PRO A 130 14.17 6.57 7.99
CA PRO A 130 15.61 6.36 8.15
C PRO A 130 16.16 5.37 7.12
N PHE A 131 17.38 5.61 6.62
CA PHE A 131 18.12 4.66 5.78
C PHE A 131 18.80 3.58 6.62
N VAL A 132 17.99 2.83 7.36
CA VAL A 132 18.43 1.75 8.25
C VAL A 132 18.10 0.39 7.65
N ASP A 133 18.93 -0.62 7.95
CA ASP A 133 18.57 -2.00 7.70
C ASP A 133 17.82 -2.58 8.92
N PRO A 134 16.50 -2.77 8.84
CA PRO A 134 15.70 -3.25 9.98
C PRO A 134 16.05 -4.67 10.42
N VAL A 135 16.57 -5.53 9.53
CA VAL A 135 16.96 -6.91 9.86
C VAL A 135 18.09 -6.93 10.90
N THR A 136 18.93 -5.89 10.90
CA THR A 136 20.08 -5.77 11.81
C THR A 136 19.79 -4.96 13.09
N THR A 137 18.61 -4.34 13.20
CA THR A 137 18.27 -3.45 14.34
C THR A 137 18.04 -4.19 15.66
N LEU A 138 17.65 -5.46 15.59
CA LEU A 138 17.58 -6.35 16.75
C LEU A 138 18.36 -7.64 16.45
N SER A 139 18.90 -8.26 17.49
CA SER A 139 19.46 -9.61 17.43
C SER A 139 18.36 -10.67 17.38
N ALA A 140 18.69 -11.90 16.97
CA ALA A 140 17.72 -13.00 16.94
C ALA A 140 17.07 -13.28 18.33
N PRO A 141 17.82 -13.30 19.46
CA PRO A 141 17.20 -13.44 20.79
C PRO A 141 16.22 -12.31 21.13
N GLU A 142 16.50 -11.06 20.73
CA GLU A 142 15.61 -9.93 20.97
C GLU A 142 14.33 -10.01 20.13
N LYS A 143 14.41 -10.54 18.90
CA LYS A 143 13.24 -10.80 18.04
C LYS A 143 12.35 -11.90 18.63
N VAL A 144 12.94 -12.97 19.14
CA VAL A 144 12.22 -14.03 19.87
C VAL A 144 11.55 -13.46 21.11
N ALA A 145 12.28 -12.71 21.94
CA ALA A 145 11.74 -12.09 23.15
C ALA A 145 10.62 -11.07 22.84
N LEU A 146 10.65 -10.40 21.70
CA LEU A 146 9.56 -9.54 21.23
C LEU A 146 8.27 -10.34 20.96
N LEU A 147 8.39 -11.46 20.24
CA LEU A 147 7.25 -12.35 19.96
C LEU A 147 6.69 -12.97 21.24
N GLU A 148 7.55 -13.44 22.14
CA GLU A 148 7.13 -13.99 23.44
C GLU A 148 6.42 -12.95 24.31
N ARG A 149 6.91 -11.69 24.30
CA ARG A 149 6.25 -10.58 25.01
C ARG A 149 4.84 -10.32 24.50
N VAL A 150 4.64 -10.24 23.19
CA VAL A 150 3.29 -9.97 22.65
C VAL A 150 2.33 -11.15 22.89
N GLU A 151 2.83 -12.39 22.86
CA GLU A 151 2.03 -13.55 23.28
C GLU A 151 1.61 -13.44 24.75
N ALA A 152 2.56 -13.19 25.66
CA ALA A 152 2.29 -13.07 27.08
C ALA A 152 1.29 -11.95 27.36
N MET A 153 1.44 -10.79 26.69
CA MET A 153 0.50 -9.68 26.78
C MET A 153 -0.91 -10.09 26.33
N ALA A 154 -1.05 -10.79 25.20
CA ALA A 154 -2.35 -11.23 24.68
C ALA A 154 -3.04 -12.24 25.61
N ARG A 155 -2.30 -13.26 26.10
CA ARG A 155 -2.85 -14.24 27.05
C ARG A 155 -3.26 -13.63 28.39
N ALA A 156 -2.58 -12.57 28.82
CA ALA A 156 -2.89 -11.88 30.07
C ALA A 156 -4.16 -11.03 30.01
N VAL A 157 -4.70 -10.73 28.81
CA VAL A 157 -5.91 -9.90 28.67
C VAL A 157 -7.17 -10.65 29.13
N ASP A 158 -7.34 -11.91 28.72
CA ASP A 158 -8.53 -12.72 29.08
C ASP A 158 -8.20 -14.23 29.10
N PRO A 159 -8.68 -14.99 30.10
CA PRO A 159 -8.42 -16.44 30.21
C PRO A 159 -9.08 -17.28 29.10
N ALA A 160 -10.01 -16.72 28.33
CA ALA A 160 -10.61 -17.40 27.18
C ALA A 160 -9.62 -17.55 26.00
N ILE A 161 -8.47 -16.87 26.02
CA ILE A 161 -7.47 -16.95 24.95
C ILE A 161 -6.71 -18.28 25.03
N ILE A 162 -7.04 -19.19 24.11
CA ILE A 162 -6.46 -20.54 24.07
C ILE A 162 -5.23 -20.60 23.17
N GLN A 163 -5.18 -19.82 22.09
CA GLN A 163 -4.09 -19.82 21.12
C GLN A 163 -3.70 -18.40 20.73
N VAL A 164 -2.40 -18.19 20.58
CA VAL A 164 -1.82 -16.95 20.05
C VAL A 164 -0.84 -17.33 18.95
N MET A 165 -0.95 -16.62 17.84
CA MET A 165 -0.06 -16.69 16.69
C MET A 165 0.47 -15.30 16.43
N ALA A 166 1.79 -15.15 16.36
CA ALA A 166 2.42 -13.87 16.05
C ALA A 166 3.45 -14.03 14.93
N GLY A 167 3.54 -13.03 14.06
CA GLY A 167 4.49 -12.97 12.96
C GLY A 167 5.26 -11.66 13.00
N LEU A 168 6.58 -11.70 12.83
CA LEU A 168 7.43 -10.52 12.71
C LEU A 168 8.14 -10.58 11.37
N GLY A 169 7.98 -9.53 10.55
CA GLY A 169 8.67 -9.36 9.27
C GLY A 169 9.51 -8.09 9.27
N ALA A 170 10.70 -8.18 8.68
CA ALA A 170 11.58 -7.04 8.41
C ALA A 170 12.13 -7.14 6.99
N GLU A 171 12.18 -6.02 6.28
CA GLU A 171 12.68 -5.91 4.91
C GLU A 171 13.54 -4.66 4.75
N TYR A 172 14.70 -4.85 4.15
CA TYR A 172 15.61 -3.82 3.68
C TYR A 172 15.61 -3.86 2.15
N ASP A 173 15.00 -2.87 1.51
CA ASP A 173 14.90 -2.76 0.05
C ASP A 173 15.71 -1.54 -0.44
N VAL A 174 16.75 -1.77 -1.24
CA VAL A 174 17.60 -0.72 -1.81
C VAL A 174 17.45 -0.72 -3.31
N ILE A 175 17.09 0.43 -3.87
CA ILE A 175 16.84 0.56 -5.31
C ILE A 175 17.73 1.64 -5.94
N MET A 176 17.96 1.49 -7.24
CA MET A 176 18.55 2.53 -8.07
C MET A 176 17.94 2.51 -9.47
N VAL A 177 17.58 3.68 -9.99
CA VAL A 177 16.96 3.83 -11.31
C VAL A 177 17.82 4.74 -12.17
N ALA A 178 18.16 4.26 -13.37
CA ALA A 178 18.82 5.04 -14.41
C ALA A 178 17.91 5.17 -15.64
N GLY A 179 17.49 6.39 -15.95
CA GLY A 179 16.56 6.71 -17.04
C GLY A 179 17.27 7.30 -18.27
N SER A 180 16.76 6.99 -19.45
CA SER A 180 17.21 7.57 -20.72
C SER A 180 17.03 9.09 -20.84
N ASP A 181 16.21 9.67 -19.96
CA ASP A 181 16.02 11.10 -19.79
C ASP A 181 17.13 11.77 -18.96
N GLY A 182 18.12 11.00 -18.47
CA GLY A 182 19.20 11.49 -17.63
C GLY A 182 18.97 11.30 -16.14
N ARG A 183 17.86 10.67 -15.73
CA ARG A 183 17.60 10.36 -14.32
C ARG A 183 18.62 9.36 -13.77
N LEU A 184 19.14 9.66 -12.58
CA LEU A 184 19.83 8.71 -11.71
C LEU A 184 19.35 8.96 -10.28
N ALA A 185 18.55 8.04 -9.75
CA ALA A 185 17.93 8.19 -8.43
C ALA A 185 18.02 6.88 -7.64
N ALA A 186 18.02 6.96 -6.31
CA ALA A 186 18.07 5.80 -5.43
C ALA A 186 17.24 6.04 -4.16
N ASP A 187 16.87 4.94 -3.51
CA ASP A 187 16.13 4.94 -2.26
C ASP A 187 16.57 3.77 -1.37
N VAL A 188 16.43 3.93 -0.06
CA VAL A 188 16.78 2.93 0.96
C VAL A 188 15.58 2.75 1.88
N ARG A 189 14.85 1.66 1.68
CA ARG A 189 13.47 1.47 2.15
C ARG A 189 13.43 0.41 3.25
N PRO A 190 13.46 0.80 4.54
CA PRO A 190 13.11 -0.12 5.61
C PRO A 190 11.60 -0.42 5.56
N LEU A 191 11.23 -1.62 5.97
CA LEU A 191 9.84 -1.96 6.26
C LEU A 191 9.79 -3.03 7.34
N VAL A 192 9.04 -2.77 8.41
CA VAL A 192 8.77 -3.74 9.47
C VAL A 192 7.28 -3.97 9.62
N ARG A 193 6.88 -5.18 10.01
CA ARG A 193 5.49 -5.53 10.26
C ARG A 193 5.39 -6.58 11.37
N LEU A 194 4.44 -6.38 12.28
CA LEU A 194 3.98 -7.40 13.21
C LEU A 194 2.53 -7.75 12.91
N SER A 195 2.22 -9.05 12.86
CA SER A 195 0.87 -9.58 12.80
C SER A 195 0.58 -10.40 14.06
N LEU A 196 -0.61 -10.23 14.63
CA LEU A 196 -1.08 -10.95 15.80
C LEU A 196 -2.47 -11.51 15.49
N THR A 197 -2.63 -12.81 15.71
CA THR A 197 -3.92 -13.51 15.66
C THR A 197 -4.11 -14.24 16.98
N VAL A 198 -5.29 -14.09 17.58
CA VAL A 198 -5.66 -14.80 18.81
C VAL A 198 -6.93 -15.60 18.57
N ILE A 199 -7.03 -16.75 19.24
CA ILE A 199 -8.24 -17.58 19.26
C ILE A 199 -8.77 -17.62 20.69
N ALA A 200 -10.02 -17.19 20.83
CA ALA A 200 -10.76 -17.25 22.09
C ALA A 200 -11.74 -18.43 22.08
N GLU A 201 -11.91 -19.12 23.22
CA GLU A 201 -12.89 -20.17 23.40
C GLU A 201 -13.75 -19.95 24.64
N ARG A 202 -15.08 -20.03 24.49
CA ARG A 202 -16.04 -20.11 25.60
C ARG A 202 -17.14 -21.12 25.26
N ASN A 203 -17.42 -22.04 26.18
CA ASN A 203 -18.48 -23.06 26.02
C ASN A 203 -18.40 -23.84 24.70
N GLY A 204 -17.19 -24.19 24.24
CA GLY A 204 -16.96 -24.92 22.99
C GLY A 204 -17.10 -24.09 21.71
N ARG A 205 -17.47 -22.80 21.80
CA ARG A 205 -17.44 -21.86 20.67
C ARG A 205 -16.05 -21.24 20.58
N ARG A 206 -15.48 -21.22 19.37
CA ARG A 206 -14.21 -20.57 19.05
C ARG A 206 -14.40 -19.43 18.07
N GLU A 207 -13.72 -18.32 18.32
CA GLU A 207 -13.67 -17.17 17.42
C GLU A 207 -12.26 -16.57 17.43
N MET A 208 -11.97 -15.78 16.41
CA MET A 208 -10.66 -15.21 16.17
C MET A 208 -10.70 -13.68 16.20
N GLY A 209 -9.57 -13.09 16.54
CA GLY A 209 -9.34 -11.66 16.47
C GLY A 209 -7.92 -11.35 16.02
N HIS A 210 -7.75 -10.20 15.40
CA HIS A 210 -6.55 -9.83 14.67
C HIS A 210 -6.10 -8.43 15.07
N ALA A 211 -4.79 -8.25 15.12
CA ALA A 211 -4.20 -6.93 15.18
C ALA A 211 -2.81 -6.98 14.57
N GLY A 212 -2.24 -5.82 14.36
CA GLY A 212 -0.90 -5.71 13.82
C GLY A 212 -0.68 -4.36 13.18
N GLY A 213 0.46 -4.24 12.55
CA GLY A 213 0.88 -2.99 11.95
C GLY A 213 2.39 -2.92 11.81
N GLY A 214 2.86 -1.73 11.50
CA GLY A 214 4.26 -1.45 11.25
C GLY A 214 4.40 -0.25 10.33
N GLY A 215 5.56 -0.13 9.72
CA GLY A 215 5.92 1.05 8.95
C GLY A 215 7.36 0.99 8.49
N ARG A 216 7.86 2.11 8.02
CA ARG A 216 9.21 2.25 7.49
C ARG A 216 10.15 2.70 8.59
N ALA A 217 10.59 1.75 9.39
CA ALA A 217 11.43 1.97 10.56
C ALA A 217 12.26 0.71 10.89
N GLY A 218 13.11 0.79 11.92
CA GLY A 218 13.70 -0.38 12.54
C GLY A 218 12.72 -1.17 13.42
N LEU A 219 13.14 -2.34 13.90
CA LEU A 219 12.30 -3.23 14.72
C LEU A 219 12.00 -2.65 16.12
N GLU A 220 12.78 -1.68 16.58
CA GLU A 220 12.53 -0.88 17.78
C GLU A 220 11.20 -0.11 17.73
N TYR A 221 10.57 0.01 16.56
CA TYR A 221 9.21 0.51 16.41
C TYR A 221 8.24 -0.22 17.36
N PHE A 222 8.38 -1.53 17.56
CA PHE A 222 7.47 -2.32 18.37
C PHE A 222 7.78 -2.21 19.88
N THR A 223 7.48 -1.05 20.44
CA THR A 223 7.53 -0.79 21.88
C THR A 223 6.45 -1.57 22.64
N ASP A 224 6.61 -1.72 23.96
CA ASP A 224 5.63 -2.42 24.80
C ASP A 224 4.22 -1.79 24.72
N ASP A 225 4.11 -0.48 24.52
CA ASP A 225 2.81 0.20 24.35
C ASP A 225 2.14 -0.20 23.03
N ILE A 226 2.91 -0.30 21.94
CA ILE A 226 2.40 -0.77 20.65
C ILE A 226 2.01 -2.25 20.73
N LEU A 227 2.84 -3.10 21.33
CA LEU A 227 2.54 -4.51 21.52
C LEU A 227 1.28 -4.70 22.38
N ARG A 228 1.14 -3.94 23.47
CA ARG A 228 -0.04 -3.97 24.34
C ARG A 228 -1.29 -3.51 23.60
N SER A 229 -1.20 -2.45 22.80
CA SER A 229 -2.31 -1.99 21.96
C SER A 229 -2.74 -3.07 20.96
N TYR A 230 -1.80 -3.78 20.35
CA TYR A 230 -2.12 -4.84 19.39
C TYR A 230 -2.77 -6.04 20.11
N ALA A 231 -2.22 -6.47 21.24
CA ALA A 231 -2.78 -7.53 22.08
C ALA A 231 -4.22 -7.21 22.52
N GLN A 232 -4.47 -5.99 23.02
CA GLN A 232 -5.79 -5.55 23.45
C GLN A 232 -6.80 -5.55 22.29
N ARG A 233 -6.42 -5.05 21.10
CA ARG A 233 -7.30 -5.02 19.94
C ARG A 233 -7.64 -6.42 19.43
N ALA A 234 -6.64 -7.30 19.29
CA ALA A 234 -6.86 -8.66 18.83
C ALA A 234 -7.77 -9.44 19.80
N VAL A 235 -7.53 -9.32 21.11
CA VAL A 235 -8.36 -9.98 22.12
C VAL A 235 -9.77 -9.39 22.16
N HIS A 236 -9.90 -8.06 22.06
CA HIS A 236 -11.21 -7.41 21.96
C HIS A 236 -12.02 -7.95 20.79
N GLU A 237 -11.47 -8.00 19.58
CA GLU A 237 -12.15 -8.53 18.40
C GLU A 237 -12.57 -9.99 18.60
N ALA A 238 -11.69 -10.84 19.14
CA ALA A 238 -12.00 -12.25 19.38
C ALA A 238 -13.16 -12.45 20.38
N LEU A 239 -13.14 -11.69 21.48
CA LEU A 239 -14.19 -11.76 22.51
C LEU A 239 -15.51 -11.18 22.00
N THR A 240 -15.48 -10.07 21.26
CA THR A 240 -16.66 -9.50 20.60
C THR A 240 -17.27 -10.51 19.63
N ASN A 241 -16.45 -11.20 18.84
CA ASN A 241 -16.91 -12.22 17.90
C ASN A 241 -17.54 -13.43 18.61
N LEU A 242 -17.08 -13.82 19.81
CA LEU A 242 -17.72 -14.87 20.63
C LEU A 242 -19.16 -14.52 21.04
N GLU A 243 -19.48 -13.25 21.16
CA GLU A 243 -20.80 -12.75 21.55
C GLU A 243 -21.68 -12.39 20.33
N ALA A 244 -21.08 -12.33 19.14
CA ALA A 244 -21.73 -11.88 17.92
C ALA A 244 -22.92 -12.76 17.51
N VAL A 245 -24.04 -12.10 17.20
CA VAL A 245 -25.28 -12.71 16.66
C VAL A 245 -25.31 -12.65 15.13
N ALA A 246 -26.31 -13.25 14.48
CA ALA A 246 -26.43 -13.16 13.03
C ALA A 246 -26.62 -11.70 12.56
N ALA A 247 -25.91 -11.30 11.50
CA ALA A 247 -26.06 -9.98 10.90
C ALA A 247 -27.38 -9.86 10.12
N PRO A 248 -27.99 -8.66 10.06
CA PRO A 248 -29.18 -8.39 9.26
C PRO A 248 -28.87 -8.44 7.76
N ALA A 249 -29.83 -8.90 6.97
CA ALA A 249 -29.73 -8.92 5.52
C ALA A 249 -30.46 -7.73 4.87
N GLY A 250 -29.91 -7.24 3.75
CA GLY A 250 -30.57 -6.25 2.89
C GLY A 250 -29.94 -4.86 2.93
N GLU A 251 -30.61 -3.92 2.27
CA GLU A 251 -30.16 -2.54 2.17
C GLU A 251 -30.43 -1.77 3.48
N MET A 252 -29.42 -1.12 4.04
CA MET A 252 -29.54 -0.30 5.25
C MET A 252 -28.48 0.81 5.32
N THR A 253 -28.62 1.72 6.28
CA THR A 253 -27.57 2.69 6.60
C THR A 253 -26.41 1.99 7.32
N VAL A 254 -25.20 2.24 6.86
CA VAL A 254 -23.96 1.70 7.44
C VAL A 254 -23.06 2.85 7.85
N VAL A 255 -22.64 2.84 9.11
CA VAL A 255 -21.56 3.69 9.62
C VAL A 255 -20.28 2.87 9.56
N LEU A 256 -19.24 3.43 8.95
CA LEU A 256 -17.91 2.83 8.90
C LEU A 256 -17.01 3.59 9.85
N GLY A 257 -16.23 2.87 10.68
CA GLY A 257 -15.26 3.47 11.59
C GLY A 257 -14.06 4.11 10.86
N SER A 258 -13.22 4.82 11.59
CA SER A 258 -12.01 5.44 11.06
C SER A 258 -10.85 4.45 10.88
N GLY A 259 -9.85 4.81 10.07
CA GLY A 259 -8.64 3.98 9.86
C GLY A 259 -8.80 2.94 8.74
N TRP A 260 -8.60 1.66 9.08
CA TRP A 260 -8.60 0.54 8.13
C TRP A 260 -9.88 0.37 7.29
N PRO A 261 -11.10 0.70 7.78
CA PRO A 261 -12.29 0.78 6.92
C PRO A 261 -12.15 1.69 5.68
N GLY A 262 -11.11 2.52 5.64
CA GLY A 262 -10.63 3.21 4.43
C GLY A 262 -10.32 2.30 3.24
N ILE A 263 -10.29 0.97 3.42
CA ILE A 263 -10.32 0.00 2.32
C ILE A 263 -11.49 0.25 1.35
N LEU A 264 -12.60 0.82 1.83
CA LEU A 264 -13.67 1.31 0.94
C LEU A 264 -13.11 2.24 -0.14
N LEU A 265 -12.27 3.21 0.22
CA LEU A 265 -11.74 4.18 -0.74
C LEU A 265 -10.78 3.53 -1.72
N HIS A 266 -9.92 2.64 -1.22
CA HIS A 266 -8.97 1.89 -2.02
C HIS A 266 -9.65 1.18 -3.20
N GLU A 267 -10.79 0.57 -2.89
CA GLU A 267 -11.53 -0.28 -3.80
C GLU A 267 -12.55 0.53 -4.62
N ALA A 268 -13.34 1.39 -3.97
CA ALA A 268 -14.43 2.16 -4.62
C ALA A 268 -13.93 3.23 -5.59
N VAL A 269 -12.77 3.84 -5.32
CA VAL A 269 -12.22 4.92 -6.16
C VAL A 269 -10.73 4.73 -6.46
N GLY A 270 -9.94 4.20 -5.53
CA GLY A 270 -8.48 4.14 -5.63
C GLY A 270 -7.99 3.50 -6.92
N HIS A 271 -8.26 2.20 -7.11
CA HIS A 271 -7.92 1.51 -8.35
C HIS A 271 -8.59 2.13 -9.60
N GLY A 272 -9.84 2.58 -9.47
CA GLY A 272 -10.55 3.26 -10.55
C GLY A 272 -9.89 4.55 -11.02
N LEU A 273 -9.05 5.17 -10.19
CA LEU A 273 -8.31 6.41 -10.47
C LEU A 273 -6.82 6.18 -10.80
N GLU A 274 -6.41 4.94 -11.02
CA GLU A 274 -5.10 4.62 -11.62
C GLU A 274 -5.12 4.92 -13.13
N GLY A 275 -4.12 5.65 -13.61
CA GLY A 275 -4.10 6.28 -14.92
C GLY A 275 -4.05 5.32 -16.10
N ASP A 276 -3.59 4.10 -15.90
CA ASP A 276 -3.54 3.06 -16.94
C ASP A 276 -4.92 2.58 -17.37
N PHE A 277 -5.86 2.41 -16.43
CA PHE A 277 -7.25 2.08 -16.75
C PHE A 277 -7.98 3.24 -17.41
N ASN A 278 -7.74 4.47 -16.92
CA ASN A 278 -8.38 5.68 -17.46
C ASN A 278 -7.87 6.02 -18.86
N ARG A 279 -6.58 5.82 -19.12
CA ARG A 279 -5.99 5.96 -20.46
C ARG A 279 -6.59 4.97 -21.46
N LYS A 280 -6.82 3.72 -21.02
CA LYS A 280 -7.43 2.66 -21.84
C LYS A 280 -8.95 2.80 -21.99
N GLY A 281 -9.59 3.69 -21.22
CA GLY A 281 -11.03 3.87 -21.21
C GLY A 281 -11.81 2.74 -20.51
N SER A 282 -11.13 1.87 -19.76
CA SER A 282 -11.75 0.71 -19.10
C SER A 282 -12.26 1.01 -17.69
N SER A 283 -11.85 2.14 -17.10
CA SER A 283 -12.36 2.59 -15.80
C SER A 283 -13.69 3.32 -15.94
N ILE A 284 -14.59 3.14 -14.96
CA ILE A 284 -15.82 3.93 -14.82
C ILE A 284 -15.58 5.45 -14.62
N PHE A 285 -14.35 5.84 -14.28
CA PHE A 285 -13.95 7.24 -14.12
C PHE A 285 -13.35 7.86 -15.40
N SER A 286 -13.19 7.08 -16.47
CA SER A 286 -12.54 7.54 -17.70
C SER A 286 -13.28 8.75 -18.30
N GLY A 287 -12.55 9.84 -18.51
CA GLY A 287 -13.09 11.07 -19.10
C GLY A 287 -13.93 11.94 -18.17
N ARG A 288 -14.02 11.61 -16.86
CA ARG A 288 -14.90 12.29 -15.90
C ARG A 288 -14.20 13.36 -15.05
N VAL A 289 -12.96 13.74 -15.38
CA VAL A 289 -12.25 14.81 -14.66
C VAL A 289 -13.06 16.11 -14.77
N GLY A 290 -13.30 16.75 -13.63
CA GLY A 290 -14.18 17.92 -13.52
C GLY A 290 -15.64 17.58 -13.19
N GLU A 291 -16.04 16.31 -13.24
CA GLU A 291 -17.38 15.88 -12.85
C GLU A 291 -17.47 15.53 -11.36
N ARG A 292 -18.70 15.55 -10.84
CA ARG A 292 -19.01 15.03 -9.51
C ARG A 292 -19.04 13.52 -9.52
N VAL A 293 -18.20 12.91 -8.70
CA VAL A 293 -18.05 11.45 -8.57
C VAL A 293 -18.25 10.94 -7.14
N ALA A 294 -18.39 11.86 -6.17
CA ALA A 294 -18.74 11.57 -4.80
C ALA A 294 -19.62 12.68 -4.21
N ALA A 295 -20.18 12.43 -3.02
CA ALA A 295 -20.98 13.39 -2.28
C ALA A 295 -20.21 14.69 -1.99
N LYS A 296 -20.94 15.80 -1.86
CA LYS A 296 -20.36 17.08 -1.45
C LYS A 296 -19.70 16.94 -0.07
N GLY A 297 -18.53 17.56 0.11
CA GLY A 297 -17.70 17.47 1.30
C GLY A 297 -16.67 16.34 1.26
N VAL A 298 -16.81 15.36 0.35
CA VAL A 298 -15.84 14.27 0.23
C VAL A 298 -14.58 14.74 -0.48
N THR A 299 -13.45 14.68 0.19
CA THR A 299 -12.13 14.93 -0.40
C THR A 299 -11.23 13.72 -0.17
N VAL A 300 -10.71 13.13 -1.24
CA VAL A 300 -9.86 11.94 -1.22
C VAL A 300 -8.51 12.28 -1.82
N VAL A 301 -7.45 11.86 -1.13
CA VAL A 301 -6.06 12.08 -1.55
C VAL A 301 -5.31 10.75 -1.59
N ASP A 302 -4.33 10.66 -2.47
CA ASP A 302 -3.26 9.67 -2.40
C ASP A 302 -1.97 10.42 -2.06
N ASP A 303 -1.37 10.13 -0.91
CA ASP A 303 -0.24 10.88 -0.38
C ASP A 303 0.96 9.98 -0.10
N GLY A 304 1.96 10.05 -0.97
CA GLY A 304 3.20 9.29 -0.80
C GLY A 304 4.21 9.94 0.13
N THR A 305 3.90 11.12 0.69
CA THR A 305 4.84 12.00 1.43
C THR A 305 4.70 11.93 2.94
N LEU A 306 3.91 10.98 3.47
CA LEU A 306 3.71 10.82 4.90
C LEU A 306 4.91 10.11 5.55
N ALA A 307 5.54 10.74 6.54
CA ALA A 307 6.69 10.16 7.24
C ALA A 307 6.37 8.81 7.89
N ASP A 308 7.35 7.89 7.84
CA ASP A 308 7.40 6.55 8.43
C ASP A 308 6.26 5.58 8.03
N ARG A 309 5.34 6.00 7.16
CA ARG A 309 4.19 5.19 6.75
C ARG A 309 4.59 4.08 5.78
N ARG A 310 3.95 2.92 5.95
CA ARG A 310 4.09 1.73 5.10
C ARG A 310 3.94 2.03 3.60
N GLY A 311 2.97 2.86 3.21
CA GLY A 311 2.67 3.17 1.81
C GLY A 311 3.53 4.28 1.18
N SER A 312 4.31 5.02 1.98
CA SER A 312 5.11 6.16 1.51
C SER A 312 6.41 5.74 0.83
N LEU A 313 6.98 6.59 -0.01
CA LEU A 313 8.29 6.37 -0.65
C LEU A 313 8.98 7.73 -0.84
N ASN A 314 10.32 7.82 -0.76
CA ASN A 314 10.99 9.08 -1.12
C ASN A 314 10.86 9.31 -2.64
N ILE A 315 11.04 8.23 -3.40
CA ILE A 315 10.82 8.17 -4.85
C ILE A 315 10.01 6.92 -5.21
N ASP A 316 9.17 7.03 -6.24
CA ASP A 316 8.56 5.87 -6.88
C ASP A 316 9.62 5.01 -7.62
N ASP A 317 9.19 3.87 -8.17
CA ASP A 317 10.10 2.91 -8.82
C ASP A 317 10.51 3.32 -10.24
N GLU A 318 10.17 4.54 -10.65
CA GLU A 318 10.68 5.21 -11.84
C GLU A 318 11.60 6.39 -11.47
N GLY A 319 11.82 6.62 -10.18
CA GLY A 319 12.67 7.66 -9.62
C GLY A 319 12.03 9.05 -9.57
N ASN A 320 10.70 9.14 -9.62
CA ASN A 320 9.98 10.39 -9.42
C ASN A 320 9.71 10.60 -7.92
N PRO A 321 9.94 11.81 -7.35
CA PRO A 321 9.52 12.11 -5.99
C PRO A 321 8.03 11.84 -5.80
N THR A 322 7.67 11.21 -4.69
CA THR A 322 6.26 11.03 -4.35
C THR A 322 5.60 12.36 -4.00
N GLN A 323 4.28 12.40 -4.12
CA GLN A 323 3.50 13.64 -3.98
C GLN A 323 2.25 13.41 -3.16
N ARG A 324 1.69 14.52 -2.67
CA ARG A 324 0.32 14.58 -2.15
C ARG A 324 -0.63 14.92 -3.30
N ASN A 325 -1.29 13.91 -3.85
CA ASN A 325 -2.18 14.03 -4.99
C ASN A 325 -3.64 14.13 -4.52
N VAL A 326 -4.29 15.26 -4.77
CA VAL A 326 -5.74 15.39 -4.54
C VAL A 326 -6.47 14.73 -5.70
N LEU A 327 -7.14 13.60 -5.43
CA LEU A 327 -7.85 12.82 -6.44
C LEU A 327 -9.29 13.29 -6.59
N ILE A 328 -9.98 13.51 -5.46
CA ILE A 328 -11.34 14.04 -5.41
C ILE A 328 -11.34 15.21 -4.43
N GLU A 329 -11.95 16.34 -4.81
CA GLU A 329 -12.06 17.54 -3.99
C GLU A 329 -13.51 18.02 -3.94
N ASP A 330 -14.10 18.10 -2.75
CA ASP A 330 -15.53 18.42 -2.57
C ASP A 330 -16.47 17.60 -3.48
N GLY A 331 -16.12 16.31 -3.68
CA GLY A 331 -16.81 15.36 -4.54
C GLY A 331 -16.51 15.47 -6.03
N ILE A 332 -15.66 16.41 -6.47
CA ILE A 332 -15.28 16.62 -7.87
C ILE A 332 -13.98 15.86 -8.18
N LEU A 333 -13.97 15.07 -9.24
CA LEU A 333 -12.78 14.36 -9.71
C LEU A 333 -11.74 15.35 -10.26
N LYS A 334 -10.51 15.32 -9.74
CA LYS A 334 -9.44 16.26 -10.07
C LYS A 334 -8.39 15.70 -11.01
N GLY A 335 -8.17 14.38 -10.99
CA GLY A 335 -7.15 13.74 -11.80
C GLY A 335 -6.97 12.27 -11.48
N TYR A 336 -5.90 11.69 -12.00
CA TYR A 336 -5.55 10.27 -11.86
C TYR A 336 -4.14 10.13 -11.31
N MET A 337 -3.85 9.01 -10.67
CA MET A 337 -2.49 8.59 -10.32
C MET A 337 -1.77 8.12 -11.58
N GLN A 338 -0.54 8.55 -11.79
CA GLN A 338 0.21 8.32 -13.03
C GLN A 338 1.60 7.72 -12.77
N ASP A 339 1.99 6.85 -13.69
CA ASP A 339 3.38 6.53 -14.01
C ASP A 339 3.85 7.39 -15.20
N THR A 340 5.13 7.28 -15.55
CA THR A 340 5.77 8.06 -16.62
C THR A 340 5.13 7.78 -17.99
N MET A 341 4.77 6.52 -18.25
CA MET A 341 4.20 6.11 -19.55
C MET A 341 2.79 6.68 -19.74
N ASN A 342 1.89 6.47 -18.78
CA ASN A 342 0.51 6.91 -18.89
C ASN A 342 0.40 8.43 -18.75
N ALA A 343 1.23 9.09 -17.92
CA ALA A 343 1.35 10.54 -17.90
C ALA A 343 1.65 11.10 -19.30
N ARG A 344 2.64 10.54 -19.99
CA ARG A 344 3.00 10.94 -21.36
C ARG A 344 1.85 10.74 -22.35
N LEU A 345 1.23 9.56 -22.34
CA LEU A 345 0.15 9.23 -23.28
C LEU A 345 -1.10 10.08 -23.05
N MET A 346 -1.39 10.42 -21.79
CA MET A 346 -2.52 11.29 -21.41
C MET A 346 -2.18 12.78 -21.43
N LYS A 347 -0.92 13.15 -21.71
CA LYS A 347 -0.42 14.55 -21.67
C LYS A 347 -0.65 15.22 -20.31
N THR A 348 -0.40 14.48 -19.23
CA THR A 348 -0.47 14.95 -17.85
C THR A 348 0.91 14.87 -17.18
N ALA A 349 1.03 15.37 -15.96
CA ALA A 349 2.25 15.26 -15.17
C ALA A 349 2.35 13.88 -14.49
N VAL A 350 3.58 13.44 -14.20
CA VAL A 350 3.83 12.32 -13.30
C VAL A 350 3.45 12.70 -11.86
N THR A 351 2.93 11.73 -11.10
CA THR A 351 2.39 11.97 -9.76
C THR A 351 3.15 11.23 -8.65
N GLY A 352 4.24 10.52 -9.01
CA GLY A 352 4.99 9.70 -8.06
C GLY A 352 4.28 8.39 -7.69
N ASN A 353 3.53 7.82 -8.64
CA ASN A 353 2.74 6.60 -8.45
C ASN A 353 3.21 5.44 -9.35
N GLY A 354 4.35 5.57 -10.05
CA GLY A 354 4.90 4.50 -10.88
C GLY A 354 5.59 3.45 -10.03
N ARG A 355 4.86 2.42 -9.59
CA ARG A 355 5.38 1.40 -8.66
C ARG A 355 5.41 0.00 -9.28
N ARG A 356 6.38 -0.82 -8.85
CA ARG A 356 6.54 -2.25 -9.18
C ARG A 356 6.79 -3.07 -7.92
N GLU A 357 6.49 -4.36 -7.97
CA GLU A 357 6.82 -5.29 -6.87
C GLU A 357 8.32 -5.52 -6.73
N SER A 358 9.03 -5.71 -7.84
CA SER A 358 10.47 -5.96 -7.84
C SER A 358 11.12 -5.65 -9.19
N PHE A 359 12.44 -5.81 -9.29
CA PHE A 359 13.18 -5.70 -10.54
C PHE A 359 12.68 -6.64 -11.64
N ALA A 360 11.98 -7.73 -11.28
CA ALA A 360 11.41 -8.71 -12.19
C ALA A 360 10.01 -8.32 -12.71
N HIS A 361 9.54 -7.11 -12.40
CA HIS A 361 8.20 -6.65 -12.73
C HIS A 361 8.19 -5.27 -13.42
N LEU A 362 7.17 -5.05 -14.26
CA LEU A 362 6.89 -3.76 -14.86
C LEU A 362 6.23 -2.81 -13.86
N PRO A 363 6.60 -1.53 -13.80
CA PRO A 363 5.89 -0.58 -12.99
C PRO A 363 4.60 -0.16 -13.69
N MET A 364 3.64 0.27 -12.89
CA MET A 364 2.37 0.81 -13.35
C MET A 364 1.87 1.85 -12.33
N PRO A 365 0.83 2.65 -12.65
CA PRO A 365 0.22 3.53 -11.66
C PRO A 365 -0.35 2.70 -10.50
N ARG A 366 0.09 3.02 -9.28
CA ARG A 366 -0.28 2.37 -8.02
C ARG A 366 -0.45 3.39 -6.90
N MET A 367 -1.39 3.13 -6.00
CA MET A 367 -1.62 3.90 -4.77
C MET A 367 -0.40 3.91 -3.83
N THR A 368 -0.35 4.90 -2.94
CA THR A 368 0.60 5.04 -1.83
C THR A 368 -0.14 4.95 -0.49
N ASN A 369 -0.53 6.08 0.10
CA ASN A 369 -1.46 6.15 1.22
C ASN A 369 -2.74 6.86 0.76
N THR A 370 -3.81 6.11 0.53
CA THR A 370 -5.06 6.65 -0.01
C THR A 370 -6.06 6.88 1.11
N TYR A 371 -6.48 8.14 1.33
CA TYR A 371 -7.38 8.46 2.43
C TYR A 371 -8.35 9.62 2.16
N MET A 372 -9.46 9.63 2.92
CA MET A 372 -10.42 10.73 2.94
C MET A 372 -10.05 11.73 4.04
N LEU A 373 -10.13 13.03 3.75
CA LEU A 373 -9.93 14.08 4.75
C LEU A 373 -11.09 14.11 5.76
N GLY A 374 -10.78 14.51 6.99
CA GLY A 374 -11.78 14.71 8.04
C GLY A 374 -12.79 15.83 7.71
N GLY A 375 -14.03 15.61 8.09
CA GLY A 375 -15.10 16.59 8.11
C GLY A 375 -15.12 17.36 9.43
N LYS A 376 -16.34 17.70 9.89
CA LYS A 376 -16.55 18.49 11.12
C LYS A 376 -17.50 17.83 12.12
N THR A 377 -18.10 16.69 11.76
CA THR A 377 -19.11 16.03 12.59
C THR A 377 -18.42 15.08 13.56
N PRO A 378 -18.63 15.18 14.88
CA PRO A 378 -18.12 14.19 15.81
C PRO A 378 -18.62 12.78 15.48
N ALA A 379 -17.74 11.78 15.52
CA ALA A 379 -18.10 10.39 15.19
C ALA A 379 -19.34 9.86 15.94
N GLN A 380 -19.50 10.24 17.20
CA GLN A 380 -20.68 9.85 18.01
C GLN A 380 -21.99 10.48 17.51
N GLU A 381 -21.95 11.69 16.95
CA GLU A 381 -23.12 12.31 16.34
C GLU A 381 -23.53 11.58 15.04
N ILE A 382 -22.54 11.06 14.30
CA ILE A 382 -22.80 10.24 13.11
C ILE A 382 -23.56 8.97 13.50
N ILE A 383 -23.09 8.25 14.53
CA ILE A 383 -23.75 7.06 15.06
C ILE A 383 -25.15 7.42 15.58
N ALA A 384 -25.27 8.50 16.35
CA ALA A 384 -26.55 8.97 16.90
C ALA A 384 -27.58 9.31 15.83
N SER A 385 -27.14 9.69 14.62
CA SER A 385 -28.02 9.99 13.49
C SER A 385 -28.74 8.77 12.90
N VAL A 386 -28.31 7.55 13.24
CA VAL A 386 -28.81 6.31 12.63
C VAL A 386 -29.85 5.64 13.52
N LYS A 387 -31.11 5.58 13.04
CA LYS A 387 -32.20 4.92 13.77
C LYS A 387 -32.09 3.39 13.77
N LYS A 388 -31.72 2.81 12.63
CA LYS A 388 -31.48 1.37 12.48
C LYS A 388 -30.42 1.17 11.40
N GLY A 389 -29.35 0.46 11.72
CA GLY A 389 -28.27 0.26 10.76
C GLY A 389 -27.16 -0.61 11.33
N LEU A 390 -25.99 -0.55 10.68
CA LEU A 390 -24.79 -1.27 11.07
C LEU A 390 -23.66 -0.28 11.36
N TYR A 391 -22.86 -0.54 12.39
CA TYR A 391 -21.57 0.10 12.61
C TYR A 391 -20.46 -0.93 12.36
N ALA A 392 -19.70 -0.78 11.28
CA ALA A 392 -18.59 -1.66 10.95
C ALA A 392 -17.26 -0.96 11.26
N VAL A 393 -16.53 -1.50 12.23
CA VAL A 393 -15.34 -0.86 12.82
C VAL A 393 -14.07 -1.42 12.20
N ASN A 394 -14.10 -2.69 11.80
CA ASN A 394 -12.95 -3.36 11.22
C ASN A 394 -13.35 -4.30 10.09
N PHE A 395 -12.40 -4.57 9.20
CA PHE A 395 -12.57 -5.35 7.99
C PHE A 395 -11.43 -6.35 7.84
N GLY A 396 -11.71 -7.51 7.25
CA GLY A 396 -10.65 -8.42 6.84
C GLY A 396 -9.93 -7.89 5.59
N GLY A 397 -10.57 -8.06 4.43
CA GLY A 397 -10.09 -7.59 3.14
C GLY A 397 -11.23 -7.23 2.20
N GLY A 398 -10.87 -6.89 0.97
CA GLY A 398 -11.79 -6.43 -0.06
C GLY A 398 -11.39 -6.84 -1.46
N GLN A 399 -12.34 -6.71 -2.39
CA GLN A 399 -12.08 -6.84 -3.82
C GLN A 399 -13.01 -5.90 -4.60
N VAL A 400 -12.50 -5.31 -5.68
CA VAL A 400 -13.27 -4.53 -6.66
C VAL A 400 -13.15 -5.09 -8.08
N ASP A 401 -14.26 -5.04 -8.81
CA ASP A 401 -14.26 -5.04 -10.28
C ASP A 401 -14.35 -3.58 -10.75
N ILE A 402 -13.22 -3.05 -11.21
CA ILE A 402 -13.09 -1.66 -11.69
C ILE A 402 -13.94 -1.34 -12.93
N THR A 403 -14.36 -2.35 -13.70
CA THR A 403 -15.13 -2.16 -14.93
C THR A 403 -16.60 -1.93 -14.59
N SER A 404 -17.16 -2.80 -13.74
CA SER A 404 -18.55 -2.65 -13.27
C SER A 404 -18.68 -1.70 -12.08
N GLY A 405 -17.57 -1.35 -11.43
CA GLY A 405 -17.50 -0.56 -10.21
C GLY A 405 -17.97 -1.32 -8.96
N LYS A 406 -18.24 -2.63 -9.05
CA LYS A 406 -18.75 -3.42 -7.91
C LYS A 406 -17.62 -3.78 -6.94
N PHE A 407 -17.86 -3.58 -5.65
CA PHE A 407 -16.94 -3.98 -4.59
C PHE A 407 -17.60 -4.89 -3.56
N VAL A 408 -16.76 -5.64 -2.85
CA VAL A 408 -17.18 -6.50 -1.74
C VAL A 408 -16.15 -6.40 -0.60
N PHE A 409 -16.62 -6.13 0.63
CA PHE A 409 -15.79 -6.16 1.85
C PHE A 409 -16.42 -7.04 2.92
N SER A 410 -15.61 -7.73 3.71
CA SER A 410 -16.10 -8.50 4.84
C SER A 410 -15.75 -7.78 6.14
N ALA A 411 -16.77 -7.30 6.86
CA ALA A 411 -16.55 -6.75 8.19
C ALA A 411 -16.02 -7.86 9.11
N SER A 412 -14.92 -7.61 9.82
CA SER A 412 -14.38 -8.52 10.82
C SER A 412 -14.88 -8.18 12.22
N GLU A 413 -15.33 -6.93 12.42
CA GLU A 413 -15.99 -6.45 13.63
C GLU A 413 -17.11 -5.47 13.25
N ALA A 414 -18.34 -5.81 13.61
CA ALA A 414 -19.51 -4.98 13.34
C ALA A 414 -20.59 -5.10 14.42
N TYR A 415 -21.41 -4.06 14.53
CA TYR A 415 -22.46 -3.93 15.54
C TYR A 415 -23.75 -3.39 14.94
N LEU A 416 -24.89 -3.74 15.53
CA LEU A 416 -26.15 -3.06 15.24
C LEU A 416 -26.13 -1.64 15.79
N ILE A 417 -26.73 -0.72 15.05
CA ILE A 417 -27.14 0.59 15.58
C ILE A 417 -28.65 0.58 15.74
N GLU A 418 -29.14 0.82 16.95
CA GLU A 418 -30.56 0.88 17.29
C GLU A 418 -30.85 2.18 18.05
N ASN A 419 -31.67 3.05 17.45
CA ASN A 419 -32.04 4.38 17.96
C ASN A 419 -30.83 5.25 18.33
N GLY A 420 -29.85 5.33 17.43
CA GLY A 420 -28.66 6.16 17.60
C GLY A 420 -27.62 5.61 18.59
N ARG A 421 -27.70 4.32 18.94
CA ARG A 421 -26.78 3.67 19.88
C ARG A 421 -26.24 2.38 19.29
N VAL A 422 -24.94 2.15 19.45
CA VAL A 422 -24.32 0.85 19.21
C VAL A 422 -24.87 -0.15 20.24
N THR A 423 -25.37 -1.29 19.77
CA THR A 423 -25.96 -2.30 20.66
C THR A 423 -25.22 -3.62 20.58
N ARG A 424 -25.70 -4.57 19.76
CA ARG A 424 -25.21 -5.95 19.76
C ARG A 424 -24.16 -6.16 18.67
N PRO A 425 -23.06 -6.89 18.93
CA PRO A 425 -22.14 -7.31 17.90
C PRO A 425 -22.82 -8.30 16.95
N VAL A 426 -22.46 -8.26 15.67
CA VAL A 426 -22.96 -9.18 14.65
C VAL A 426 -21.82 -9.86 13.92
N LYS A 427 -22.06 -11.10 13.49
CA LYS A 427 -21.11 -11.89 12.73
C LYS A 427 -20.75 -11.19 11.43
N GLY A 428 -19.51 -11.41 10.98
CA GLY A 428 -18.95 -10.75 9.82
C GLY A 428 -19.92 -10.68 8.65
N ALA A 429 -20.28 -9.45 8.28
CA ALA A 429 -21.25 -9.17 7.24
C ALA A 429 -20.52 -8.72 5.99
N THR A 430 -20.86 -9.35 4.87
CA THR A 430 -20.33 -8.96 3.57
C THR A 430 -21.07 -7.70 3.09
N LEU A 431 -20.36 -6.58 2.98
CA LEU A 431 -20.87 -5.35 2.41
C LEU A 431 -20.66 -5.38 0.90
N ILE A 432 -21.72 -5.11 0.14
CA ILE A 432 -21.71 -5.11 -1.33
C ILE A 432 -22.22 -3.76 -1.82
N GLY A 433 -21.51 -3.17 -2.79
CA GLY A 433 -21.92 -1.91 -3.38
C GLY A 433 -21.30 -1.65 -4.75
N ASN A 434 -21.67 -0.52 -5.33
CA ASN A 434 -20.97 0.08 -6.46
C ASN A 434 -20.19 1.30 -5.95
N GLY A 435 -18.92 1.43 -6.33
CA GLY A 435 -17.98 2.43 -5.80
C GLY A 435 -18.51 3.86 -5.93
N PRO A 436 -18.69 4.39 -7.16
CA PRO A 436 -19.29 5.70 -7.38
C PRO A 436 -20.63 5.90 -6.67
N ASP A 437 -21.52 4.90 -6.67
CA ASP A 437 -22.83 5.02 -6.02
C ASP A 437 -22.69 5.14 -4.49
N ALA A 438 -21.85 4.30 -3.87
CA ALA A 438 -21.59 4.33 -2.43
C ALA A 438 -20.95 5.68 -2.03
N MET A 439 -20.01 6.19 -2.83
CA MET A 439 -19.37 7.49 -2.60
C MET A 439 -20.34 8.66 -2.74
N ASN A 440 -21.36 8.57 -3.60
CA ASN A 440 -22.43 9.55 -3.71
C ASN A 440 -23.46 9.46 -2.57
N ARG A 441 -23.53 8.32 -1.88
CA ARG A 441 -24.40 8.08 -0.72
C ARG A 441 -23.75 8.38 0.63
N VAL A 442 -22.52 8.94 0.64
CA VAL A 442 -21.88 9.43 1.86
C VAL A 442 -22.65 10.64 2.37
N GLY A 443 -23.35 10.47 3.50
CA GLY A 443 -24.22 11.49 4.09
C GLY A 443 -23.52 12.37 5.13
N LEU A 444 -22.60 11.80 5.91
CA LEU A 444 -21.85 12.50 6.97
C LEU A 444 -20.39 12.04 6.99
N VAL A 445 -19.48 12.97 7.31
CA VAL A 445 -18.03 12.74 7.39
C VAL A 445 -17.51 13.23 8.74
N GLY A 446 -16.84 12.32 9.45
CA GLY A 446 -16.33 12.47 10.80
C GLY A 446 -15.13 13.40 10.92
N ASP A 447 -14.88 13.92 12.11
CA ASP A 447 -13.69 14.71 12.46
C ASP A 447 -12.50 13.86 12.93
N ASP A 448 -12.66 12.54 12.96
CA ASP A 448 -11.74 11.56 13.54
C ASP A 448 -10.91 10.81 12.49
N MET A 449 -10.34 11.52 11.51
CA MET A 449 -9.55 10.89 10.44
C MET A 449 -8.37 10.10 11.00
N GLN A 450 -8.30 8.82 10.65
CA GLN A 450 -7.16 7.94 10.96
C GLN A 450 -6.74 7.17 9.71
N LEU A 451 -5.45 6.83 9.65
CA LEU A 451 -4.88 5.87 8.72
C LEU A 451 -4.78 4.51 9.41
N ASP A 452 -4.65 3.45 8.61
CA ASP A 452 -4.38 2.11 9.13
C ASP A 452 -3.05 2.03 9.89
N SER A 453 -2.90 0.96 10.66
CA SER A 453 -1.72 0.73 11.51
C SER A 453 -0.48 0.25 10.74
N GLY A 454 -0.52 0.16 9.40
CA GLY A 454 0.56 -0.36 8.57
C GLY A 454 0.38 -1.82 8.20
N VAL A 455 -0.83 -2.22 7.83
CA VAL A 455 -1.18 -3.60 7.46
C VAL A 455 -1.47 -3.79 5.98
N GLY A 456 -1.72 -2.69 5.24
CA GLY A 456 -2.16 -2.73 3.85
C GLY A 456 -1.16 -3.35 2.87
N THR A 457 -1.65 -4.27 2.05
CA THR A 457 -0.96 -4.80 0.87
C THR A 457 -1.96 -4.82 -0.29
N CYS A 458 -1.60 -4.19 -1.40
CA CYS A 458 -2.44 -4.04 -2.57
C CYS A 458 -1.96 -4.96 -3.69
N GLY A 459 -2.87 -5.73 -4.30
CA GLY A 459 -2.61 -6.59 -5.45
C GLY A 459 -3.14 -5.99 -6.75
N LYS A 460 -2.32 -5.92 -7.81
CA LYS A 460 -2.77 -5.53 -9.16
C LYS A 460 -1.92 -6.25 -10.21
N GLU A 461 -2.55 -6.90 -11.18
CA GLU A 461 -1.87 -7.64 -12.28
C GLU A 461 -0.81 -8.64 -11.74
N GLY A 462 -1.16 -9.34 -10.65
CA GLY A 462 -0.27 -10.29 -9.97
C GLY A 462 0.81 -9.67 -9.07
N GLN A 463 0.92 -8.33 -9.01
CA GLN A 463 1.92 -7.64 -8.20
C GLN A 463 1.38 -7.12 -6.86
N SER A 464 2.10 -7.44 -5.78
CA SER A 464 1.81 -7.00 -4.42
C SER A 464 2.73 -5.86 -3.98
N VAL A 465 2.17 -4.76 -3.49
CA VAL A 465 2.95 -3.63 -2.94
C VAL A 465 2.39 -3.13 -1.61
N PRO A 466 3.23 -2.62 -0.68
CA PRO A 466 2.76 -2.03 0.56
C PRO A 466 2.01 -0.73 0.29
N VAL A 467 0.85 -0.56 0.92
CA VAL A 467 -0.01 0.64 0.81
C VAL A 467 -0.53 1.04 2.18
N GLY A 468 -1.00 2.27 2.30
CA GLY A 468 -1.81 2.74 3.42
C GLY A 468 -3.22 3.08 2.97
N VAL A 469 -4.19 2.93 3.87
CA VAL A 469 -5.58 3.38 3.67
C VAL A 469 -6.05 4.16 4.90
N GLY A 470 -7.00 5.07 4.72
CA GLY A 470 -7.54 5.80 5.86
C GLY A 470 -8.83 6.53 5.54
N MET A 471 -9.63 6.78 6.56
CA MET A 471 -10.77 7.68 6.48
C MET A 471 -11.21 8.07 7.89
N PRO A 472 -11.98 9.16 8.06
CA PRO A 472 -12.74 9.39 9.28
C PRO A 472 -13.92 8.41 9.36
N THR A 473 -14.63 8.44 10.49
CA THR A 473 -15.94 7.79 10.58
C THR A 473 -16.88 8.38 9.53
N ILE A 474 -17.56 7.56 8.73
CA ILE A 474 -18.53 8.05 7.73
C ILE A 474 -19.86 7.32 7.82
N ARG A 475 -20.94 7.99 7.41
CA ARG A 475 -22.25 7.37 7.20
C ARG A 475 -22.54 7.20 5.72
N ILE A 476 -22.86 5.99 5.31
CA ILE A 476 -23.30 5.65 3.97
C ILE A 476 -24.75 5.20 4.06
N ASP A 477 -25.62 5.89 3.32
CA ASP A 477 -27.03 5.56 3.26
C ASP A 477 -27.28 4.51 2.17
N GLY A 478 -28.06 3.47 2.46
CA GLY A 478 -28.46 2.45 1.48
C GLY A 478 -27.31 1.57 0.95
N LEU A 479 -26.52 0.95 1.85
CA LEU A 479 -25.53 -0.06 1.48
C LEU A 479 -26.11 -1.47 1.72
N THR A 480 -25.81 -2.43 0.85
CA THR A 480 -26.30 -3.81 0.97
C THR A 480 -25.44 -4.60 1.95
N VAL A 481 -26.08 -5.16 2.97
CA VAL A 481 -25.46 -6.02 3.98
C VAL A 481 -25.86 -7.48 3.75
N GLY A 482 -24.87 -8.35 3.55
CA GLY A 482 -25.03 -9.78 3.32
C GLY A 482 -25.12 -10.61 4.60
N GLY A 483 -26.11 -10.31 5.44
CA GLY A 483 -26.40 -11.07 6.66
C GLY A 483 -27.33 -12.27 6.44
N THR A 484 -27.69 -12.94 7.53
CA THR A 484 -28.56 -14.15 7.53
C THR A 484 -29.73 -14.07 8.51
N ALA A 485 -29.89 -12.96 9.24
CA ALA A 485 -30.94 -12.78 10.26
C ALA A 485 -32.30 -12.37 9.67
#